data_AF-A0A839SEB5-F1
#
_entry.id   AF-A0A839SEB5-F1
#
_cell.length_a   1.000
_cell.length_b   1.000
_cell.length_c   1.000
_cell.angle_alpha   90.00
_cell.angle_beta   90.00
_cell.angle_gamma   90.00
#
_symmetry.space_group_name_H-M   'P 1'
#
loop_
_entity.id
_entity.type
_entity.pdbx_description
1 polymer ?
#
loop_
_entity_poly.entity_id
_entity_poly.type
_entity_poly.pdbx_seq_one_letter_code
_entity_poly.pdbx_strand_id
1 'polypeptide(L)'
;MAKEKSLINKWSHLKSEIKRRPILGLKLGFSAEILHHYYYHTPPDHEILRVETLLYQDRTEKTRRIRDELSKVVGHREAVKVSQKIGISDSKLRDIMEGKDLTPSYDIIAKIEFFLFMIVGFDVSLENEEFKSAYLDTLVDNLSSKVNSIGVSLLRCSENMAFLKKYPVNKNYPKLSNSDEYYLRGPLSSIARDLKRLTEVQEEIQIFMDTYVRKVKDIR
;
A
#
# COMPACT_ATOMS: atom_id res chain seq x y z
N MET A 1 -35.96 6.00 -0.34
CA MET A 1 -34.94 6.57 0.58
C MET A 1 -33.77 5.63 0.87
N ALA A 2 -33.94 4.44 1.50
CA ALA A 2 -32.79 3.56 1.80
C ALA A 2 -32.08 2.97 0.56
N LYS A 3 -32.86 2.54 -0.44
CA LYS A 3 -32.34 1.98 -1.72
C LYS A 3 -31.58 3.03 -2.54
N GLU A 4 -32.11 4.24 -2.60
CA GLU A 4 -31.51 5.39 -3.29
C GLU A 4 -30.19 5.83 -2.63
N LYS A 5 -30.14 5.89 -1.28
CA LYS A 5 -28.91 6.17 -0.54
C LYS A 5 -27.84 5.10 -0.76
N SER A 6 -28.24 3.84 -0.94
CA SER A 6 -27.33 2.74 -1.26
C SER A 6 -26.70 2.88 -2.65
N LEU A 7 -27.49 3.26 -3.66
CA LEU A 7 -26.99 3.44 -5.03
C LEU A 7 -26.10 4.68 -5.18
N ILE A 8 -26.40 5.78 -4.49
CA ILE A 8 -25.53 6.96 -4.47
C ILE A 8 -24.16 6.63 -3.85
N ASN A 9 -24.16 5.93 -2.71
CA ASN A 9 -22.91 5.50 -2.09
C ASN A 9 -22.12 4.54 -2.99
N LYS A 10 -22.82 3.60 -3.63
CA LYS A 10 -22.22 2.68 -4.59
C LYS A 10 -21.58 3.45 -5.75
N TRP A 11 -22.29 4.39 -6.36
CA TRP A 11 -21.75 5.23 -7.43
C TRP A 11 -20.51 6.00 -6.96
N SER A 12 -20.52 6.57 -5.75
CA SER A 12 -19.35 7.26 -5.19
C SER A 12 -18.09 6.38 -5.18
N HIS A 13 -18.23 5.11 -4.75
CA HIS A 13 -17.14 4.15 -4.78
C HIS A 13 -16.68 3.82 -6.21
N LEU A 14 -17.61 3.49 -7.12
CA LEU A 14 -17.28 3.15 -8.52
C LEU A 14 -16.59 4.33 -9.22
N LYS A 15 -17.09 5.54 -9.01
CA LYS A 15 -16.52 6.80 -9.50
C LYS A 15 -15.11 7.04 -9.00
N SER A 16 -14.80 6.72 -7.74
CA SER A 16 -13.44 6.85 -7.22
C SER A 16 -12.46 5.91 -7.91
N GLU A 17 -12.89 4.69 -8.24
CA GLU A 17 -12.06 3.72 -8.98
C GLU A 17 -11.82 4.17 -10.42
N ILE A 18 -12.85 4.67 -11.10
CA ILE A 18 -12.76 5.17 -12.48
C ILE A 18 -11.87 6.43 -12.54
N LYS A 19 -11.98 7.35 -11.57
CA LYS A 19 -11.13 8.55 -11.53
C LYS A 19 -9.65 8.21 -11.35
N ARG A 20 -9.32 7.19 -10.56
CA ARG A 20 -7.95 6.72 -10.38
C ARG A 20 -7.40 5.99 -11.60
N ARG A 21 -8.27 5.53 -12.50
CA ARG A 21 -7.92 4.72 -13.68
C ARG A 21 -8.76 5.17 -14.89
N PRO A 22 -8.46 6.31 -15.52
CA PRO A 22 -9.31 6.86 -16.58
C PRO A 22 -9.55 5.91 -17.77
N ILE A 23 -8.55 5.08 -18.12
CA ILE A 23 -8.67 4.05 -19.17
C ILE A 23 -9.78 3.04 -18.87
N LEU A 24 -10.00 2.73 -17.59
CA LEU A 24 -11.11 1.86 -17.15
C LEU A 24 -12.46 2.45 -17.54
N GLY A 25 -12.61 3.78 -17.48
CA GLY A 25 -13.81 4.48 -17.92
C GLY A 25 -14.12 4.24 -19.40
N LEU A 26 -13.09 4.28 -20.25
CA LEU A 26 -13.23 3.99 -21.68
C LEU A 26 -13.58 2.50 -21.92
N LYS A 27 -12.95 1.59 -21.17
CA LYS A 27 -13.25 0.14 -21.22
C LYS A 27 -14.69 -0.19 -20.83
N LEU A 28 -15.30 0.61 -19.95
CA LEU A 28 -16.71 0.51 -19.56
C LEU A 28 -17.69 1.02 -20.65
N GLY A 29 -17.17 1.50 -21.79
CA GLY A 29 -17.95 1.98 -22.93
C GLY A 29 -18.37 3.44 -22.81
N PHE A 30 -17.77 4.23 -21.92
CA PHE A 30 -18.07 5.65 -21.83
C PHE A 30 -17.22 6.46 -22.79
N SER A 31 -17.83 7.46 -23.44
CA SER A 31 -17.08 8.52 -24.10
C SER A 31 -16.46 9.47 -23.06
N ALA A 32 -15.50 10.30 -23.48
CA ALA A 32 -14.88 11.29 -22.62
C ALA A 32 -15.92 12.28 -22.05
N GLU A 33 -16.91 12.68 -22.86
CA GLU A 33 -17.98 13.60 -22.47
C GLU A 33 -18.89 12.97 -21.40
N ILE A 34 -19.25 11.69 -21.57
CA ILE A 34 -20.09 10.96 -20.62
C ILE A 34 -19.35 10.77 -19.28
N LEU A 35 -18.07 10.40 -19.33
CA LEU A 35 -17.23 10.30 -18.13
C LEU A 35 -17.17 11.64 -17.38
N HIS A 36 -16.91 12.73 -18.11
CA HIS A 36 -16.86 14.05 -17.52
C HIS A 36 -18.18 14.42 -16.86
N HIS A 37 -19.32 14.18 -17.53
CA HIS A 37 -20.64 14.42 -16.95
C HIS A 37 -20.86 13.63 -15.64
N TYR A 38 -20.53 12.35 -15.63
CA TYR A 38 -20.68 11.49 -14.44
C TYR A 38 -19.64 11.75 -13.35
N TYR A 39 -18.61 12.56 -13.61
CA TYR A 39 -17.73 13.07 -12.56
C TYR A 39 -18.36 14.17 -11.71
N TYR A 40 -19.48 14.74 -12.12
CA TYR A 40 -20.22 15.75 -11.35
C TYR A 40 -21.64 15.30 -11.00
N HIS A 41 -22.19 14.33 -11.76
CA HIS A 41 -23.57 13.86 -11.60
C HIS A 41 -23.63 12.37 -11.28
N THR A 42 -24.78 11.92 -10.74
CA THR A 42 -25.07 10.50 -10.53
C THR A 42 -25.79 9.96 -11.76
N PRO A 43 -25.30 8.88 -12.41
CA PRO A 43 -25.97 8.27 -13.54
C PRO A 43 -27.26 7.55 -13.11
N PRO A 44 -28.13 7.18 -14.05
CA PRO A 44 -29.33 6.38 -13.75
C PRO A 44 -28.99 5.04 -13.08
N ASP A 45 -29.91 4.52 -12.26
CA ASP A 45 -29.73 3.27 -11.50
C ASP A 45 -29.26 2.07 -12.34
N HIS A 46 -29.83 1.89 -13.53
CA HIS A 46 -29.45 0.80 -14.43
C HIS A 46 -27.99 0.88 -14.86
N GLU A 47 -27.47 2.11 -14.99
CA GLU A 47 -26.11 2.35 -15.44
C GLU A 47 -25.10 2.15 -14.31
N ILE A 48 -25.47 2.49 -13.07
CA ILE A 48 -24.70 2.14 -11.87
C ILE A 48 -24.52 0.61 -11.77
N LEU A 49 -25.60 -0.15 -11.98
CA LEU A 49 -25.58 -1.62 -11.90
C LEU A 49 -24.82 -2.25 -13.08
N ARG A 50 -24.93 -1.68 -14.28
CA ARG A 50 -24.15 -2.09 -15.45
C ARG A 50 -22.65 -1.92 -15.19
N VAL A 51 -22.24 -0.75 -14.70
CA VAL A 51 -20.84 -0.47 -14.36
C VAL A 51 -20.33 -1.38 -13.27
N GLU A 52 -21.10 -1.60 -12.20
CA GLU A 52 -20.73 -2.53 -11.13
C GLU A 52 -20.47 -3.94 -11.68
N THR A 53 -21.36 -4.44 -12.53
CA THR A 53 -21.25 -5.76 -13.14
C THR A 53 -20.00 -5.87 -14.00
N LEU A 54 -19.75 -4.89 -14.86
CA LEU A 54 -18.57 -4.87 -15.72
C LEU A 54 -17.27 -4.77 -14.92
N LEU A 55 -17.23 -3.97 -13.85
CA LEU A 55 -16.08 -3.88 -12.96
C LEU A 55 -15.86 -5.16 -12.14
N TYR A 56 -16.92 -5.89 -11.80
CA TYR A 56 -16.80 -7.20 -11.18
C TYR A 56 -16.20 -8.23 -12.15
N GLN A 57 -16.70 -8.27 -13.39
CA GLN A 57 -16.19 -9.16 -14.45
C GLN A 57 -14.73 -8.86 -14.78
N ASP A 58 -14.38 -7.58 -14.95
CA ASP A 58 -13.01 -7.14 -15.21
C ASP A 58 -12.06 -7.59 -14.10
N ARG A 59 -12.39 -7.33 -12.83
CA ARG A 59 -11.58 -7.80 -11.70
C ARG A 59 -11.45 -9.30 -11.64
N THR A 60 -12.53 -10.03 -11.95
CA THR A 60 -12.50 -11.50 -11.98
C THR A 60 -11.52 -12.01 -13.04
N GLU A 61 -11.57 -11.44 -14.25
CA GLU A 61 -10.67 -11.81 -15.35
C GLU A 61 -9.21 -11.50 -15.02
N LYS A 62 -8.94 -10.30 -14.49
CA LYS A 62 -7.61 -9.87 -14.02
C LYS A 62 -7.09 -10.82 -12.95
N THR A 63 -7.93 -11.14 -11.97
CA THR A 63 -7.58 -12.02 -10.84
C THR A 63 -7.23 -13.42 -11.31
N ARG A 64 -7.98 -13.94 -12.30
CA ARG A 64 -7.64 -15.22 -12.93
C ARG A 64 -6.27 -15.16 -13.60
N ARG A 65 -5.99 -14.14 -14.41
CA ARG A 65 -4.68 -13.97 -15.08
C ARG A 65 -3.53 -13.93 -14.08
N ILE A 66 -3.64 -13.10 -13.05
CA ILE A 66 -2.57 -13.01 -12.04
C ILE A 66 -2.41 -14.31 -11.27
N ARG A 67 -3.50 -14.98 -10.89
CA ARG A 67 -3.45 -16.25 -10.15
C ARG A 67 -2.69 -17.31 -10.96
N ASP A 68 -3.07 -17.47 -12.22
CA ASP A 68 -2.50 -18.50 -13.09
C ASP A 68 -0.99 -18.33 -13.26
N GLU A 69 -0.50 -17.08 -13.26
CA GLU A 69 0.95 -16.82 -13.29
C GLU A 69 1.60 -16.92 -11.89
N LEU A 70 0.94 -16.40 -10.86
CA LEU A 70 1.46 -16.38 -9.50
C LEU A 70 1.64 -17.78 -8.91
N SER A 71 0.75 -18.72 -9.25
CA SER A 71 0.88 -20.14 -8.89
C SER A 71 2.08 -20.84 -9.53
N LYS A 72 2.66 -20.31 -10.62
CA LYS A 72 3.88 -20.85 -11.25
C LYS A 72 5.15 -20.34 -10.59
N VAL A 73 5.11 -19.09 -10.11
CA VAL A 73 6.30 -18.37 -9.62
C VAL A 73 6.43 -18.46 -8.10
N VAL A 74 5.32 -18.56 -7.38
CA VAL A 74 5.29 -18.49 -5.92
C VAL A 74 4.87 -19.84 -5.36
N GLY A 75 5.79 -20.53 -4.68
CA GLY A 75 5.44 -21.71 -3.91
C GLY A 75 4.54 -21.35 -2.72
N HIS A 76 3.64 -22.25 -2.31
CA HIS A 76 2.71 -21.98 -1.19
C HIS A 76 3.44 -21.61 0.12
N ARG A 77 4.62 -22.19 0.36
CA ARG A 77 5.47 -21.88 1.54
C ARG A 77 6.18 -20.52 1.45
N GLU A 78 6.21 -19.92 0.26
CA GLU A 78 6.89 -18.64 -0.02
C GLU A 78 5.92 -17.46 0.00
N ALA A 79 4.62 -17.71 0.11
CA ALA A 79 3.57 -16.70 0.14
C ALA A 79 3.84 -15.60 1.18
N VAL A 80 4.30 -15.96 2.38
CA VAL A 80 4.66 -14.99 3.44
C VAL A 80 5.76 -14.03 3.01
N LYS A 81 6.82 -14.56 2.38
CA LYS A 81 7.94 -13.74 1.90
C LYS A 81 7.46 -12.85 0.77
N VAL A 82 6.72 -13.39 -0.19
CA VAL A 82 6.21 -12.64 -1.34
C VAL A 82 5.22 -11.56 -0.92
N SER A 83 4.32 -11.85 0.02
CA SER A 83 3.33 -10.89 0.50
C SER A 83 4.00 -9.66 1.13
N GLN A 84 5.13 -9.85 1.83
CA GLN A 84 5.96 -8.75 2.32
C GLN A 84 6.57 -7.92 1.18
N LYS A 85 7.08 -8.56 0.12
CA LYS A 85 7.68 -7.86 -1.04
C LYS A 85 6.70 -6.96 -1.79
N ILE A 86 5.43 -7.38 -1.87
CA ILE A 86 4.38 -6.68 -2.63
C ILE A 86 3.51 -5.77 -1.75
N GLY A 87 3.66 -5.84 -0.43
CA GLY A 87 2.90 -5.04 0.51
C GLY A 87 1.41 -5.40 0.56
N ILE A 88 1.09 -6.69 0.59
CA ILE A 88 -0.27 -7.21 0.86
C ILE A 88 -0.23 -8.26 1.99
N SER A 89 -1.38 -8.59 2.58
CA SER A 89 -1.41 -9.63 3.62
C SER A 89 -1.18 -11.03 3.03
N ASP A 90 -0.46 -11.88 3.78
CA ASP A 90 -0.20 -13.28 3.41
C ASP A 90 -1.51 -14.04 3.17
N SER A 91 -2.52 -13.86 4.03
CA SER A 91 -3.85 -14.45 3.86
C SER A 91 -4.48 -14.09 2.52
N LYS A 92 -4.40 -12.81 2.13
CA LYS A 92 -4.99 -12.32 0.89
C LYS A 92 -4.28 -12.87 -0.33
N LEU A 93 -2.95 -12.96 -0.28
CA LEU A 93 -2.17 -13.57 -1.36
C LEU A 93 -2.54 -15.05 -1.53
N ARG A 94 -2.63 -15.80 -0.43
CA ARG A 94 -3.04 -17.21 -0.46
C ARG A 94 -4.45 -17.40 -0.98
N ASP A 95 -5.41 -16.58 -0.53
CA ASP A 95 -6.78 -16.67 -0.99
C ASP A 95 -6.90 -16.44 -2.50
N ILE A 96 -6.10 -15.52 -3.07
CA ILE A 96 -6.03 -15.31 -4.52
C ILE A 96 -5.40 -16.54 -5.21
N MET A 97 -4.26 -17.03 -4.71
CA MET A 97 -3.57 -18.21 -5.27
C MET A 97 -4.45 -19.46 -5.29
N GLU A 98 -5.22 -19.68 -4.22
CA GLU A 98 -6.11 -20.82 -4.05
C GLU A 98 -7.46 -20.63 -4.76
N GLY A 99 -7.71 -19.45 -5.35
CA GLY A 99 -8.97 -19.11 -6.01
C GLY A 99 -10.15 -18.90 -5.06
N LYS A 100 -9.89 -18.68 -3.77
CA LYS A 100 -10.90 -18.33 -2.75
C LYS A 100 -11.35 -16.88 -2.86
N ASP A 101 -10.43 -15.98 -3.24
CA ASP A 101 -10.75 -14.59 -3.55
C ASP A 101 -10.62 -14.34 -5.05
N LEU A 102 -11.77 -14.15 -5.71
CA LEU A 102 -11.86 -13.92 -7.15
C LEU A 102 -11.93 -12.44 -7.52
N THR A 103 -12.20 -11.56 -6.55
CA THR A 103 -12.39 -10.13 -6.83
C THR A 103 -11.70 -9.22 -5.81
N PRO A 104 -10.37 -9.35 -5.61
CA PRO A 104 -9.59 -8.37 -4.88
C PRO A 104 -9.75 -6.95 -5.44
N SER A 105 -9.34 -5.94 -4.66
CA SER A 105 -9.37 -4.55 -5.13
C SER A 105 -8.37 -4.35 -6.26
N TYR A 106 -8.60 -3.34 -7.10
CA TYR A 106 -7.67 -2.99 -8.17
C TYR A 106 -6.27 -2.63 -7.66
N ASP A 107 -6.14 -2.11 -6.44
CA ASP A 107 -4.83 -1.84 -5.81
C ASP A 107 -4.05 -3.14 -5.56
N ILE A 108 -4.71 -4.18 -5.06
CA ILE A 108 -4.09 -5.49 -4.84
C ILE A 108 -3.70 -6.13 -6.18
N ILE A 109 -4.59 -6.06 -7.17
CA ILE A 109 -4.31 -6.55 -8.53
C ILE A 109 -3.09 -5.84 -9.09
N ALA A 110 -3.04 -4.50 -9.05
CA ALA A 110 -1.94 -3.71 -9.60
C ALA A 110 -0.59 -4.03 -8.92
N LYS A 111 -0.57 -4.19 -7.59
CA LYS A 111 0.62 -4.63 -6.84
C LYS A 111 1.13 -5.99 -7.30
N ILE A 112 0.22 -6.94 -7.50
CA ILE A 112 0.56 -8.29 -7.95
C ILE A 112 1.05 -8.28 -9.40
N GLU A 113 0.34 -7.60 -10.30
CA GLU A 113 0.75 -7.46 -11.71
C GLU A 113 2.14 -6.85 -11.82
N PHE A 114 2.42 -5.79 -11.04
CA PHE A 114 3.73 -5.16 -11.02
C PHE A 114 4.83 -6.10 -10.52
N PHE A 115 4.57 -6.86 -9.45
CA PHE A 115 5.50 -7.87 -8.96
C PHE A 115 5.81 -8.94 -10.01
N LEU A 116 4.78 -9.47 -10.68
CA LEU A 116 4.95 -10.46 -11.74
C LEU A 116 5.69 -9.87 -12.95
N PHE A 117 5.45 -8.61 -13.29
CA PHE A 117 6.19 -7.90 -14.34
C PHE A 117 7.69 -7.88 -14.03
N MET A 118 8.05 -7.58 -12.78
CA MET A 118 9.45 -7.50 -12.34
C MET A 118 10.18 -8.84 -12.32
N ILE A 119 9.47 -9.95 -12.12
CA ILE A 119 10.10 -11.27 -11.97
C ILE A 119 10.08 -12.08 -13.27
N VAL A 120 8.96 -12.05 -13.99
CA VAL A 120 8.72 -12.89 -15.18
C VAL A 120 8.31 -12.11 -16.41
N GLY A 121 8.32 -10.77 -16.38
CA GLY A 121 7.93 -9.96 -17.54
C GLY A 121 6.44 -10.01 -17.85
N PHE A 122 5.59 -10.27 -16.85
CA PHE A 122 4.13 -10.29 -17.00
C PHE A 122 3.57 -8.99 -17.60
N ASP A 123 2.63 -9.13 -18.53
CA ASP A 123 1.99 -8.00 -19.20
C ASP A 123 0.99 -7.30 -18.27
N VAL A 124 1.36 -6.10 -17.80
CA VAL A 124 0.57 -5.30 -16.84
C VAL A 124 -0.64 -4.69 -17.54
N SER A 125 -1.77 -4.66 -16.85
CA SER A 125 -2.98 -4.04 -17.40
C SER A 125 -2.74 -2.56 -17.74
N LEU A 126 -3.25 -2.09 -18.88
CA LEU A 126 -3.01 -0.73 -19.40
C LEU A 126 -3.35 0.37 -18.39
N GLU A 127 -4.45 0.21 -17.65
CA GLU A 127 -4.88 1.12 -16.59
C GLU A 127 -3.95 1.16 -15.37
N ASN A 128 -2.99 0.25 -15.29
CA ASN A 128 -1.98 0.14 -14.26
C ASN A 128 -0.57 0.51 -14.77
N GLU A 129 -0.42 1.01 -16.00
CA GLU A 129 0.90 1.46 -16.50
C GLU A 129 1.46 2.63 -15.69
N GLU A 130 0.63 3.64 -15.43
CA GLU A 130 0.99 4.79 -14.58
C GLU A 130 1.14 4.39 -13.09
N PHE A 131 0.56 3.26 -12.68
CA PHE A 131 0.71 2.73 -11.33
C PHE A 131 2.17 2.33 -11.05
N LYS A 132 2.97 1.97 -12.06
CA LYS A 132 4.36 1.51 -11.88
C LYS A 132 5.25 2.57 -11.20
N SER A 133 5.28 3.79 -11.74
CA SER A 133 6.09 4.88 -11.18
C SER A 133 5.53 5.34 -9.84
N ALA A 134 4.21 5.61 -9.77
CA ALA A 134 3.57 6.09 -8.55
C ALA A 134 3.70 5.12 -7.37
N TYR A 135 3.64 3.81 -7.63
CA TYR A 135 3.82 2.79 -6.61
C TYR A 135 5.26 2.74 -6.10
N LEU A 136 6.25 2.79 -6.99
CA LEU A 136 7.67 2.85 -6.60
C LEU A 136 7.98 4.11 -5.79
N ASP A 137 7.50 5.28 -6.24
CA ASP A 137 7.68 6.55 -5.53
C ASP A 137 7.07 6.45 -4.11
N THR A 138 5.86 5.90 -4.01
CA THR A 138 5.19 5.68 -2.71
C THR A 138 5.98 4.74 -1.80
N LEU A 139 6.56 3.66 -2.33
CA LEU A 139 7.41 2.76 -1.55
C LEU A 139 8.66 3.47 -1.04
N VAL A 140 9.34 4.24 -1.92
CA VAL A 140 10.53 5.01 -1.58
C VAL A 140 10.21 6.07 -0.51
N ASP A 141 9.11 6.80 -0.65
CA ASP A 141 8.67 7.80 0.32
C ASP A 141 8.34 7.20 1.68
N ASN A 142 7.68 6.04 1.70
CA ASN A 142 7.37 5.32 2.94
C ASN A 142 8.64 4.84 3.65
N LEU A 143 9.57 4.23 2.92
CA LEU A 143 10.86 3.80 3.48
C LEU A 143 11.64 5.01 4.02
N SER A 144 11.71 6.08 3.24
CA SER A 144 12.39 7.33 3.62
C SER A 144 11.78 7.94 4.89
N SER A 145 10.44 7.95 4.98
CA SER A 145 9.71 8.44 6.16
C SER A 145 9.96 7.58 7.40
N LYS A 146 10.03 6.25 7.26
CA LYS A 146 10.37 5.33 8.36
C LYS A 146 11.79 5.59 8.88
N VAL A 147 12.78 5.71 7.97
CA VAL A 147 14.17 6.03 8.33
C VAL A 147 14.24 7.38 9.05
N ASN A 148 13.60 8.42 8.50
CA ASN A 148 13.59 9.75 9.10
C ASN A 148 12.95 9.76 10.50
N SER A 149 11.82 9.05 10.68
CA SER A 149 11.17 8.90 11.98
C SER A 149 12.08 8.26 13.03
N ILE A 150 12.85 7.24 12.64
CA ILE A 150 13.85 6.62 13.53
C ILE A 150 14.96 7.62 13.86
N GLY A 151 15.48 8.33 12.86
CA GLY A 151 16.50 9.38 13.06
C GLY A 151 16.06 10.46 14.05
N VAL A 152 14.83 10.97 13.93
CA VAL A 152 14.25 11.95 14.85
C VAL A 152 14.12 11.38 16.27
N SER A 153 13.71 10.12 16.41
CA SER A 153 13.59 9.45 17.71
C SER A 153 14.96 9.25 18.39
N LEU A 154 15.99 8.89 17.62
CA LEU A 154 17.37 8.77 18.11
C LEU A 154 17.95 10.14 18.50
N LEU A 155 17.69 11.19 17.71
CA LEU A 155 18.10 12.56 18.04
C LEU A 155 17.48 13.00 19.37
N ARG A 156 16.20 12.70 19.58
CA ARG A 156 15.49 12.98 20.84
C ARG A 156 16.13 12.30 22.05
N CYS A 157 16.72 11.12 21.88
CA CYS A 157 17.45 10.46 22.97
C CYS A 157 18.64 11.31 23.45
N SER A 158 19.34 12.00 22.53
CA SER A 158 20.43 12.91 22.91
C SER A 158 19.91 14.12 23.71
N GLU A 159 18.75 14.65 23.35
CA GLU A 159 18.09 15.75 24.07
C GLU A 159 17.66 15.32 25.47
N ASN A 160 17.10 14.12 25.61
CA ASN A 160 16.74 13.54 26.92
C ASN A 160 17.98 13.40 27.82
N MET A 161 19.11 12.92 27.27
CA MET A 161 20.36 12.80 28.02
C MET A 161 20.91 14.18 28.45
N ALA A 162 20.81 15.18 27.59
CA ALA A 162 21.17 16.56 27.92
C ALA A 162 20.25 17.16 29.01
N PHE A 163 18.96 16.80 29.01
CA PHE A 163 18.02 17.18 30.05
C PHE A 163 18.39 16.55 31.41
N LEU A 164 18.71 15.25 31.43
CA LEU A 164 19.16 14.56 32.65
C LEU A 164 20.42 15.19 33.27
N LYS A 165 21.33 15.73 32.45
CA LYS A 165 22.51 16.47 32.94
C LYS A 165 22.14 17.74 33.72
N LYS A 166 21.03 18.41 33.37
CA LYS A 166 20.56 19.64 34.03
C LYS A 166 19.92 19.36 35.40
N TYR A 167 19.50 18.13 35.66
CA TYR A 167 18.83 17.70 36.90
C TYR A 167 19.53 16.50 37.54
N PRO A 168 20.71 16.71 38.16
CA PRO A 168 21.40 15.64 38.87
C PRO A 168 20.52 15.10 40.01
N VAL A 169 20.56 13.79 40.20
CA VAL A 169 19.71 12.93 41.06
C VAL A 169 19.59 13.38 42.53
N ASN A 170 20.31 14.41 42.96
CA ASN A 170 20.53 14.76 44.37
C ASN A 170 19.93 16.09 44.83
N LYS A 171 19.00 16.69 44.09
CA LYS A 171 18.21 17.84 44.59
C LYS A 171 16.75 17.62 44.25
N ASN A 172 15.92 17.49 45.29
CA ASN A 172 14.45 17.53 45.29
C ASN A 172 13.87 17.69 43.89
N TYR A 173 13.52 16.57 43.25
CA TYR A 173 12.82 16.60 41.97
C TYR A 173 11.62 17.53 42.14
N PRO A 174 11.58 18.70 41.46
CA PRO A 174 10.35 19.47 41.44
C PRO A 174 9.27 18.57 40.84
N LYS A 175 8.02 18.69 41.29
CA LYS A 175 6.88 18.01 40.65
C LYS A 175 6.94 18.32 39.16
N LEU A 176 7.37 17.32 38.39
CA LEU A 176 7.56 17.43 36.96
C LEU A 176 6.17 17.60 36.33
N SER A 177 6.08 18.49 35.35
CA SER A 177 4.86 18.61 34.56
C SER A 177 4.66 17.33 33.72
N ASN A 178 3.44 17.05 33.25
CA ASN A 178 3.19 15.89 32.38
C ASN A 178 4.08 15.88 31.11
N SER A 179 4.52 17.06 30.64
CA SER A 179 5.49 17.16 29.55
C SER A 179 6.89 16.71 29.95
N ASP A 180 7.29 16.92 31.20
CA ASP A 180 8.62 16.54 31.69
C ASP A 180 8.72 15.03 31.99
N GLU A 181 7.63 14.39 32.43
CA GLU A 181 7.55 12.92 32.58
C GLU A 181 7.73 12.19 31.25
N TYR A 182 7.31 12.79 30.13
CA TYR A 182 7.50 12.23 28.80
C TYR A 182 9.00 12.09 28.43
N TYR A 183 9.84 13.02 28.89
CA TYR A 183 11.30 13.00 28.68
C TYR A 183 12.02 12.02 29.62
N LEU A 184 11.35 11.54 30.68
CA LEU A 184 11.86 10.51 31.59
C LEU A 184 11.63 9.07 31.09
N ARG A 185 10.88 8.85 29.99
CA ARG A 185 10.85 7.52 29.34
C ARG A 185 12.28 7.15 28.98
N GLY A 186 12.83 6.18 29.70
CA GLY A 186 14.27 5.93 29.74
C GLY A 186 14.88 5.79 28.35
N PRO A 187 15.98 6.52 28.04
CA PRO A 187 16.57 6.58 26.70
C PRO A 187 16.95 5.18 26.17
N LEU A 188 17.31 4.26 27.05
CA LEU A 188 17.60 2.87 26.69
C LEU A 188 16.42 2.14 26.04
N SER A 189 15.20 2.34 26.53
CA SER A 189 14.01 1.69 25.98
C SER A 189 13.65 2.23 24.59
N SER A 190 13.85 3.54 24.37
CA SER A 190 13.67 4.17 23.06
C SER A 190 14.72 3.70 22.06
N ILE A 191 16.00 3.66 22.47
CA ILE A 191 17.10 3.14 21.64
C ILE A 191 16.86 1.67 21.26
N ALA A 192 16.48 0.81 22.21
CA ALA A 192 16.22 -0.60 21.93
C ALA A 192 15.06 -0.78 20.93
N ARG A 193 13.98 0.00 21.09
CA ARG A 193 12.86 0.01 20.14
C ARG A 193 13.30 0.49 18.76
N ASP A 194 14.07 1.56 18.69
CA ASP A 194 14.50 2.14 17.42
C ASP A 194 15.54 1.27 16.71
N LEU A 195 16.40 0.54 17.43
CA LEU A 195 17.25 -0.52 16.88
C LEU A 195 16.42 -1.60 16.20
N LYS A 196 15.38 -2.11 16.87
CA LYS A 196 14.48 -3.11 16.27
C LYS A 196 13.82 -2.58 14.99
N ARG A 197 13.30 -1.35 15.03
CA ARG A 197 12.68 -0.71 13.86
C ARG A 197 13.68 -0.50 12.73
N LEU A 198 14.94 -0.18 13.05
CA LEU A 198 15.99 -0.02 12.05
C LEU A 198 16.28 -1.35 11.34
N THR A 199 16.34 -2.46 12.08
CA THR A 199 16.49 -3.81 11.50
C THR A 199 15.32 -4.14 10.58
N GLU A 200 14.08 -3.86 10.99
CA GLU A 200 12.89 -4.07 10.16
C GLU A 200 12.95 -3.24 8.87
N VAL A 201 13.31 -1.96 8.96
CA VAL A 201 13.44 -1.08 7.79
C VAL A 201 14.59 -1.50 6.89
N GLN A 202 15.71 -1.98 7.45
CA GLN A 202 16.82 -2.54 6.69
C GLN A 202 16.37 -3.75 5.86
N GLU A 203 15.61 -4.66 6.45
CA GLU A 203 15.06 -5.82 5.75
C GLU A 203 14.10 -5.39 4.62
N GLU A 204 13.23 -4.41 4.87
CA GLU A 204 12.34 -3.86 3.84
C GLU A 204 13.12 -3.20 2.68
N ILE A 205 14.17 -2.42 2.98
CA ILE A 205 15.04 -1.81 1.96
C ILE A 205 15.75 -2.90 1.16
N GLN A 206 16.27 -3.94 1.81
CA GLN A 206 16.96 -5.03 1.12
C GLN A 206 16.00 -5.75 0.15
N ILE A 207 14.78 -6.04 0.61
CA ILE A 207 13.71 -6.60 -0.21
C ILE A 207 13.41 -5.70 -1.42
N PHE A 208 13.29 -4.38 -1.21
CA PHE A 208 13.05 -3.42 -2.27
C PHE A 208 14.19 -3.44 -3.31
N MET A 209 15.44 -3.40 -2.86
CA MET A 209 16.61 -3.43 -3.73
C MET A 209 16.70 -4.71 -4.56
N ASP A 210 16.44 -5.87 -3.94
CA ASP A 210 16.50 -7.18 -4.61
C ASP A 210 15.35 -7.39 -5.59
N THR A 211 14.18 -6.84 -5.29
CA THR A 211 12.97 -7.06 -6.09
C THR A 211 12.86 -6.07 -7.24
N TYR A 212 13.15 -4.80 -6.99
CA TYR A 212 12.82 -3.72 -7.94
C TYR A 212 14.07 -3.10 -8.57
N VAL A 213 15.15 -2.88 -7.82
CA VAL A 213 16.32 -2.14 -8.35
C VAL A 213 17.26 -3.04 -9.14
N ARG A 214 17.61 -4.22 -8.59
CA ARG A 214 18.54 -5.15 -9.25
C ARG A 214 17.93 -5.75 -10.53
N LYS A 215 16.65 -6.13 -10.50
CA LYS A 215 15.92 -6.68 -11.65
C LYS A 215 15.78 -5.69 -12.82
N VAL A 216 15.67 -4.38 -12.57
CA VAL A 216 15.65 -3.37 -13.65
C VAL A 216 16.95 -3.34 -14.45
N LYS A 217 18.09 -3.70 -13.85
CA LYS A 217 19.37 -3.79 -14.56
C LYS A 217 19.46 -5.00 -15.49
N ASP A 218 18.71 -6.07 -15.22
CA ASP A 218 18.72 -7.30 -16.02
C ASP A 218 17.74 -7.24 -17.22
N ILE A 219 16.82 -6.26 -17.22
CA ILE A 219 15.82 -6.04 -18.28
C ILE A 219 16.29 -5.00 -19.32
N ARG A 220 17.39 -4.27 -19.05
CA ARG A 220 18.02 -3.33 -19.98
C ARG A 220 19.24 -3.95 -20.65
#